data_AF-A0A835PUW5-F1
#
_entry.id   AF-A0A835PUW5-F1
#
_cell.length_a   1.000
_cell.length_b   1.000
_cell.length_c   1.000
_cell.angle_alpha   90.00
_cell.angle_beta   90.00
_cell.angle_gamma   90.00
#
_symmetry.space_group_name_H-M   'P 1'
#
loop_
_entity.id
_entity.type
_entity.pdbx_description
1 polymer ?
#
loop_
_entity_poly.entity_id
_entity_poly.type
_entity_poly.pdbx_seq_one_letter_code
_entity_poly.pdbx_strand_id
1 'polypeptide(L)'
;MLHIYLRPLLPRMHYLYPLSIGQLDMLRHQAMQIVSARLGRAEPPLRKDVVEYMLDVDSHMWSMRRSKANFLRIIGAFNGLITAVKWLNHVCSWKSPTLTVVIHFVLLIVVLFPQMVLPNFFLLLFLIGIWQYRWRPRQPPYMDTKLSLADAIHPDELGEECDTFPTTQPPNIVKIRYDRLRSVAGRVQMVVGDLAAQGERLQSLLTWRDPRATALFLMFCLIISAVLFVTPMRIVALLSGFYMLRHPSLRQELPSAFFNFFRRLPSKSDSLL
;
A
#
# COMPACT_ATOMS: atom_id res chain seq x y z
N MET A 1 10.63 24.78 -16.91
CA MET A 1 10.25 24.06 -15.68
C MET A 1 10.05 22.55 -15.88
N LEU A 2 9.52 22.06 -17.02
CA LEU A 2 9.32 20.60 -17.24
C LEU A 2 10.60 19.74 -17.15
N HIS A 3 11.76 20.28 -17.53
CA HIS A 3 13.03 19.56 -17.48
C HIS A 3 13.46 19.17 -16.04
N ILE A 4 12.88 19.79 -15.00
CA ILE A 4 13.20 19.49 -13.60
C ILE A 4 12.82 18.06 -13.26
N TYR A 5 11.70 17.53 -13.80
CA TYR A 5 11.26 16.15 -13.57
C TYR A 5 12.20 15.09 -14.18
N LEU A 6 12.99 15.48 -15.18
CA LEU A 6 13.97 14.60 -15.83
C LEU A 6 15.38 14.79 -15.26
N ARG A 7 15.59 15.78 -14.39
CA ARG A 7 16.88 16.00 -13.76
C ARG A 7 17.05 15.04 -12.58
N PRO A 8 18.22 14.40 -12.46
CA PRO A 8 18.52 13.62 -11.27
C PRO A 8 18.50 14.53 -10.04
N LEU A 9 17.95 14.01 -8.93
CA LEU A 9 17.81 14.73 -7.67
C LEU A 9 19.17 15.09 -7.06
N LEU A 10 20.19 14.26 -7.29
CA LEU A 10 21.54 14.47 -6.80
C LEU A 10 22.52 14.78 -7.94
N PRO A 11 23.65 15.45 -7.66
CA PRO A 11 24.75 15.51 -8.60
C PRO A 11 25.26 14.11 -8.96
N ARG A 12 25.74 13.93 -10.21
CA ARG A 12 26.18 12.62 -10.74
C ARG A 12 27.14 11.86 -9.83
N MET A 13 28.04 12.57 -9.14
CA MET A 13 29.01 11.99 -8.20
C MET A 13 28.38 11.08 -7.14
N HIS A 14 27.19 11.43 -6.62
CA HIS A 14 26.54 10.70 -5.54
C HIS A 14 25.79 9.44 -6.01
N TYR A 15 25.64 9.25 -7.33
CA TYR A 15 25.16 7.98 -7.88
C TYR A 15 26.28 6.97 -8.07
N LEU A 16 27.52 7.44 -8.27
CA LEU A 16 28.72 6.60 -8.36
C LEU A 16 29.27 6.28 -6.96
N TYR A 17 29.18 7.25 -6.05
CA TYR A 17 29.61 7.15 -4.66
C TYR A 17 28.44 7.53 -3.74
N PRO A 18 27.59 6.57 -3.35
CA PRO A 18 26.41 6.86 -2.57
C PRO A 18 26.79 7.42 -1.20
N LEU A 19 26.10 8.48 -0.79
CA LEU A 19 26.20 9.01 0.57
C LEU A 19 25.63 7.98 1.54
N SER A 20 26.27 7.84 2.70
CA SER A 20 25.67 7.04 3.77
C SER A 20 24.41 7.72 4.30
N ILE A 21 23.49 6.93 4.86
CA ILE A 21 22.25 7.45 5.46
C ILE A 21 22.59 8.53 6.51
N GLY A 22 23.60 8.28 7.35
CA GLY A 22 24.05 9.26 8.34
C GLY A 22 24.64 10.54 7.74
N GLN A 23 25.34 10.47 6.61
CA GLN A 23 25.84 11.66 5.91
C GLN A 23 24.69 12.50 5.30
N LEU A 24 23.69 11.83 4.71
CA LEU A 24 22.48 12.49 4.21
C LEU A 24 21.71 13.18 5.33
N ASP A 25 21.54 12.50 6.46
CA ASP A 25 20.85 13.06 7.63
C ASP A 25 21.63 14.26 8.18
N MET A 26 22.96 14.18 8.28
CA MET A 26 23.79 15.31 8.69
C MET A 26 23.65 16.51 7.74
N LEU A 27 23.73 16.28 6.43
CA LEU A 27 23.57 17.34 5.42
C LEU A 27 22.17 17.98 5.49
N ARG A 28 21.14 17.16 5.70
CA ARG A 28 19.77 17.64 5.90
C ARG A 28 19.67 18.50 7.15
N HIS A 29 20.24 18.08 8.28
CA HIS A 29 20.27 18.86 9.52
C HIS A 29 20.95 20.22 9.31
N GLN A 30 22.11 20.25 8.66
CA GLN A 30 22.82 21.50 8.35
C GLN A 30 21.98 22.42 7.45
N ALA A 31 21.36 21.89 6.40
CA ALA A 31 20.47 22.64 5.53
C ALA A 31 19.27 23.24 6.29
N MET A 32 18.67 22.47 7.20
CA MET A 32 17.55 22.92 8.04
C MET A 32 17.97 24.06 8.99
N GLN A 33 19.16 23.99 9.61
CA GLN A 33 19.68 25.08 10.45
C GLN A 33 19.95 26.36 9.65
N ILE A 34 20.42 26.25 8.41
CA ILE A 34 20.60 27.41 7.53
C ILE A 34 19.24 28.04 7.18
N VAL A 35 18.23 27.22 6.86
CA VAL A 35 16.88 27.71 6.53
C VAL A 35 16.23 28.36 7.74
N SER A 36 16.34 27.78 8.95
CA SER A 36 15.80 28.37 10.18
C SER A 36 16.47 29.70 10.52
N ALA A 37 17.78 29.81 10.39
CA ALA A 37 18.51 31.06 10.60
C ALA A 37 18.10 32.16 9.59
N ARG A 38 17.81 31.79 8.34
CA ARG A 38 17.35 32.72 7.30
C ARG A 38 15.91 33.17 7.54
N LEU A 39 15.00 32.25 7.87
CA LEU A 39 13.60 32.53 8.15
C LEU A 39 13.39 33.31 9.46
N GLY A 40 14.28 33.14 10.45
CA GLY A 40 14.29 33.97 11.65
C GLY A 40 14.66 35.44 11.39
N ARG A 41 15.26 35.74 10.23
CA ARG A 41 15.59 37.10 9.77
C ARG A 41 14.61 37.64 8.72
N ALA A 42 13.60 36.87 8.35
CA ALA A 42 12.58 37.31 7.40
C ALA A 42 11.55 38.24 8.07
N GLU A 43 10.75 38.95 7.30
CA GLU A 43 9.62 39.74 7.79
C GLU A 43 8.30 39.11 7.32
N PRO A 44 7.46 38.56 8.21
CA PRO A 44 7.63 38.44 9.67
C PRO A 44 8.63 37.34 10.07
N PRO A 45 9.35 37.50 11.21
CA PRO A 45 10.35 36.53 11.65
C PRO A 45 9.68 35.25 12.15
N LEU A 46 10.09 34.11 11.61
CA LEU A 46 9.63 32.80 12.08
C LEU A 46 10.54 32.28 13.19
N ARG A 47 9.93 31.87 14.32
CA ARG A 47 10.65 31.21 15.41
C ARG A 47 11.30 29.92 14.92
N LYS A 48 12.49 29.64 15.44
CA LYS A 48 13.25 28.43 15.12
C LYS A 48 12.40 27.16 15.31
N ASP A 49 11.70 27.06 16.44
CA ASP A 49 10.83 25.93 16.78
C ASP A 49 9.74 25.68 15.71
N VAL A 50 9.16 26.77 15.17
CA VAL A 50 8.13 26.69 14.11
C VAL A 50 8.75 26.20 12.80
N VAL A 51 9.94 26.71 12.46
CA VAL A 51 10.64 26.27 11.25
C VAL A 51 11.09 24.81 11.36
N GLU A 52 11.60 24.39 12.52
CA GLU A 52 12.02 23.01 12.75
C GLU A 52 10.84 22.03 12.72
N TYR A 53 9.69 22.44 13.27
CA TYR A 53 8.43 21.70 13.14
C TYR A 53 7.96 21.59 11.68
N MET A 54 8.03 22.68 10.91
CA MET A 54 7.63 22.70 9.49
C MET A 54 8.56 21.89 8.58
N LEU A 55 9.87 21.89 8.87
CA LEU A 55 10.89 21.15 8.09
C LEU A 55 11.00 19.67 8.50
N ASP A 56 10.24 19.26 9.52
CA ASP A 56 10.23 17.91 10.05
C ASP A 56 11.64 17.45 10.46
N VAL A 57 12.32 18.28 11.26
CA VAL A 57 13.69 18.02 11.75
C VAL A 57 13.74 16.73 12.58
N ASP A 58 12.70 16.49 13.38
CA ASP A 58 12.55 15.29 14.21
C ASP A 58 11.74 14.18 13.51
N SER A 59 11.97 13.98 12.21
CA SER A 59 11.34 12.87 11.47
C SER A 59 11.70 11.49 12.01
N HIS A 60 12.82 11.39 12.72
CA HIS A 60 13.30 10.17 13.34
C HIS A 60 12.65 9.90 14.72
N MET A 61 12.05 10.91 15.34
CA MET A 61 11.37 10.74 16.62
C MET A 61 9.99 10.12 16.42
N TRP A 62 9.64 9.21 17.32
CA TRP A 62 8.34 8.54 17.29
C TRP A 62 7.21 9.55 17.59
N SER A 63 6.14 9.52 16.81
CA SER A 63 4.88 10.22 17.10
C SER A 63 3.69 9.33 16.75
N MET A 64 2.77 9.19 17.70
CA MET A 64 1.53 8.44 17.52
C MET A 64 0.66 9.01 16.40
N ARG A 65 0.59 10.35 16.29
CA ARG A 65 -0.19 11.05 15.27
C ARG A 65 0.36 10.79 13.86
N ARG A 66 1.68 10.90 13.69
CA ARG A 66 2.35 10.63 12.40
C ARG A 66 2.16 9.18 11.96
N SER A 67 2.26 8.23 12.89
CA SER A 67 1.98 6.81 12.63
C SER A 67 0.55 6.58 12.12
N LYS A 68 -0.46 7.16 12.79
CA LYS A 68 -1.87 7.13 12.34
C LYS A 68 -2.05 7.76 10.96
N ALA A 69 -1.48 8.94 10.72
CA ALA A 69 -1.57 9.64 9.44
C ALA A 69 -0.97 8.80 8.30
N ASN A 70 0.22 8.22 8.50
CA ASN A 70 0.85 7.33 7.52
C ASN A 70 0.02 6.07 7.27
N PHE A 71 -0.57 5.47 8.31
CA PHE A 71 -1.47 4.33 8.16
C PHE A 71 -2.73 4.67 7.34
N LEU A 72 -3.33 5.83 7.59
CA LEU A 72 -4.47 6.32 6.80
C LEU A 72 -4.09 6.62 5.35
N ARG A 73 -2.88 7.13 5.09
CA ARG A 73 -2.37 7.32 3.72
C ARG A 73 -2.21 6.01 2.99
N ILE A 74 -1.73 4.97 3.68
CA ILE A 74 -1.65 3.60 3.13
C ILE A 74 -3.05 3.09 2.79
N ILE A 75 -4.00 3.16 3.71
CA ILE A 75 -5.41 2.77 3.46
C ILE A 75 -6.00 3.57 2.29
N GLY A 76 -5.77 4.89 2.26
CA GLY A 76 -6.21 5.78 1.20
C GLY A 76 -5.65 5.37 -0.17
N ALA A 77 -4.37 5.00 -0.25
CA ALA A 77 -3.75 4.47 -1.47
C ALA A 77 -4.40 3.16 -1.92
N PHE A 78 -4.80 2.30 -0.98
CA PHE A 78 -5.52 1.06 -1.27
C PHE A 78 -7.02 1.25 -1.51
N ASN A 79 -7.60 2.42 -1.26
CA ASN A 79 -9.05 2.63 -1.40
C ASN A 79 -9.53 2.38 -2.84
N GLY A 80 -8.72 2.73 -3.84
CA GLY A 80 -9.00 2.42 -5.25
C GLY A 80 -9.10 0.91 -5.49
N LEU A 81 -8.16 0.13 -4.94
CA LEU A 81 -8.15 -1.33 -5.04
C LEU A 81 -9.33 -1.96 -4.28
N ILE A 82 -9.62 -1.48 -3.07
CA ILE A 82 -10.77 -1.93 -2.27
C ILE A 82 -12.08 -1.68 -3.03
N THR A 83 -12.21 -0.50 -3.65
CA THR A 83 -13.39 -0.15 -4.45
C THR A 83 -13.50 -1.03 -5.70
N ALA A 84 -12.39 -1.30 -6.39
CA ALA A 84 -12.36 -2.20 -7.54
C ALA A 84 -12.75 -3.63 -7.16
N VAL A 85 -12.25 -4.17 -6.04
CA VAL A 85 -12.63 -5.50 -5.54
C VAL A 85 -14.11 -5.57 -5.18
N LYS A 86 -14.65 -4.53 -4.50
CA LYS A 86 -16.08 -4.44 -4.20
C LYS A 86 -16.93 -4.40 -5.47
N TRP A 87 -16.50 -3.64 -6.48
CA TRP A 87 -17.17 -3.57 -7.78
C TRP A 87 -17.14 -4.92 -8.50
N LEU A 88 -15.99 -5.60 -8.55
CA LEU A 88 -15.88 -6.94 -9.12
C LEU A 88 -16.80 -7.94 -8.40
N ASN A 89 -16.86 -7.89 -7.07
CA ASN A 89 -17.78 -8.73 -6.30
C ASN A 89 -19.25 -8.39 -6.60
N HIS A 90 -19.58 -7.12 -6.80
CA HIS A 90 -20.91 -6.69 -7.21
C HIS A 90 -21.29 -7.28 -8.58
N VAL A 91 -20.40 -7.19 -9.57
CA VAL A 91 -20.57 -7.80 -10.90
C VAL A 91 -20.76 -9.32 -10.77
N CYS A 92 -19.86 -9.98 -10.05
CA CYS A 92 -19.91 -11.42 -9.81
C CYS A 92 -21.17 -11.90 -9.08
N SER A 93 -21.82 -11.02 -8.30
CA SER A 93 -23.07 -11.33 -7.60
C SER A 93 -24.33 -11.24 -8.48
N TRP A 94 -24.20 -10.87 -9.77
CA TRP A 94 -25.31 -10.74 -10.73
C TRP A 94 -26.48 -9.87 -10.25
N LYS A 95 -26.23 -8.90 -9.36
CA LYS A 95 -27.27 -7.96 -8.87
C LYS A 95 -27.88 -7.12 -10.00
N SER A 96 -27.12 -6.89 -11.08
CA SER A 96 -27.58 -6.22 -12.30
C SER A 96 -27.27 -7.10 -13.53
N PRO A 97 -28.22 -7.92 -14.00
CA PRO A 97 -27.98 -8.91 -15.06
C PRO A 97 -27.61 -8.26 -16.41
N THR A 98 -28.11 -7.05 -16.67
CA THR A 98 -27.73 -6.28 -17.87
C THR A 98 -26.24 -5.91 -17.86
N LEU A 99 -25.74 -5.45 -16.72
CA LEU A 99 -24.34 -5.05 -16.55
C LEU A 99 -23.40 -6.24 -16.62
N THR A 100 -23.77 -7.40 -16.04
CA THR A 100 -22.97 -8.62 -16.20
C THR A 100 -22.93 -9.07 -17.65
N VAL A 101 -24.05 -9.08 -18.38
CA VAL A 101 -24.06 -9.42 -19.81
C VAL A 101 -23.15 -8.49 -20.61
N VAL A 102 -23.22 -7.18 -20.39
CA VAL A 102 -22.31 -6.20 -21.02
C VAL A 102 -20.86 -6.52 -20.72
N ILE A 103 -20.52 -6.88 -19.47
CA ILE A 103 -19.15 -7.24 -19.09
C ILE A 103 -18.68 -8.52 -19.78
N HIS A 104 -19.55 -9.51 -19.98
CA HIS A 104 -19.21 -10.69 -20.78
C HIS A 104 -18.93 -10.34 -22.24
N PHE A 105 -19.69 -9.43 -22.84
CA PHE A 105 -19.41 -8.93 -24.19
C PHE A 105 -18.08 -8.17 -24.26
N VAL A 106 -17.79 -7.30 -23.29
CA VAL A 106 -16.52 -6.57 -23.20
C VAL A 106 -15.35 -7.55 -23.04
N LEU A 107 -15.49 -8.56 -22.18
CA LEU A 107 -14.49 -9.62 -22.01
C LEU A 107 -14.21 -10.33 -23.34
N LEU A 108 -15.25 -10.66 -24.11
CA LEU A 108 -15.10 -11.31 -25.41
C LEU A 108 -14.34 -10.42 -26.41
N ILE A 109 -14.66 -9.13 -26.49
CA ILE A 109 -13.95 -8.17 -27.35
C ILE A 109 -12.47 -8.04 -26.96
N VAL A 110 -12.18 -7.92 -25.66
CA VAL A 110 -10.80 -7.82 -25.12
C VAL A 110 -9.97 -9.05 -25.50
N VAL A 111 -10.55 -10.24 -25.45
CA VAL A 111 -9.84 -11.47 -25.78
C VAL A 111 -9.67 -11.69 -27.28
N LEU A 112 -10.63 -11.24 -28.11
CA LEU A 112 -10.51 -11.30 -29.57
C LEU A 112 -9.41 -10.35 -30.10
N PHE A 113 -9.21 -9.20 -29.44
CA PHE A 113 -8.27 -8.17 -29.88
C PHE A 113 -7.23 -7.80 -28.81
N PRO A 114 -6.36 -8.73 -28.38
CA PRO A 114 -5.39 -8.48 -27.30
C PRO A 114 -4.38 -7.38 -27.63
N GLN A 115 -4.04 -7.22 -28.91
CA GLN A 115 -3.14 -6.16 -29.39
C GLN A 115 -3.72 -4.75 -29.17
N MET A 116 -5.05 -4.61 -29.14
CA MET A 116 -5.73 -3.34 -28.94
C MET A 116 -5.86 -2.98 -27.44
N VAL A 117 -5.69 -3.94 -26.54
CA VAL A 117 -5.86 -3.71 -25.09
C VAL A 117 -4.83 -2.72 -24.56
N LEU A 118 -3.55 -2.91 -24.90
CA LEU A 118 -2.46 -2.07 -24.40
C LEU A 118 -2.59 -0.60 -24.90
N PRO A 119 -2.82 -0.32 -26.21
CA PRO A 119 -3.09 1.03 -26.67
C PRO A 119 -4.31 1.67 -26.00
N ASN A 120 -5.43 0.94 -25.88
CA ASN A 120 -6.63 1.46 -25.24
C ASN A 120 -6.41 1.76 -23.76
N PHE A 121 -5.63 0.95 -23.05
CA PHE A 121 -5.26 1.22 -21.66
C PHE A 121 -4.51 2.56 -21.51
N PHE A 122 -3.50 2.80 -22.33
CA PHE A 122 -2.77 4.08 -22.30
C PHE A 122 -3.64 5.26 -22.74
N LEU A 123 -4.50 5.07 -23.73
CA LEU A 123 -5.49 6.10 -24.14
C LEU A 123 -6.47 6.41 -23.01
N LEU A 124 -6.95 5.39 -22.28
CA LEU A 124 -7.81 5.59 -21.11
C LEU A 124 -7.08 6.35 -20.01
N LEU A 125 -5.83 5.99 -19.67
CA LEU A 125 -5.04 6.73 -18.70
C LEU A 125 -4.85 8.19 -19.13
N PHE A 126 -4.61 8.44 -20.42
CA PHE A 126 -4.47 9.78 -20.96
C PHE A 126 -5.79 10.58 -20.89
N LEU A 127 -6.91 10.00 -21.30
CA LEU A 127 -8.24 10.61 -21.23
C LEU A 127 -8.66 10.88 -19.78
N ILE A 128 -8.43 9.91 -18.89
CA ILE A 128 -8.65 10.08 -17.44
C ILE A 128 -7.75 11.21 -16.93
N GLY A 129 -6.49 11.29 -17.35
CA GLY A 129 -5.58 12.39 -16.99
C GLY A 129 -6.11 13.76 -17.44
N ILE A 130 -6.58 13.88 -18.68
CA ILE A 130 -7.20 15.11 -19.21
C ILE A 130 -8.49 15.45 -18.46
N TRP A 131 -9.32 14.44 -18.19
CA TRP A 131 -10.54 14.60 -17.44
C TRP A 131 -10.22 15.12 -16.03
N GLN A 132 -9.35 14.43 -15.29
CA GLN A 132 -8.93 14.81 -13.96
C GLN A 132 -8.23 16.18 -13.90
N TYR A 133 -7.57 16.61 -14.98
CA TYR A 133 -7.02 17.96 -15.08
C TYR A 133 -8.09 19.05 -14.89
N ARG A 134 -9.35 18.78 -15.24
CA ARG A 134 -10.47 19.71 -15.03
C ARG A 134 -10.84 19.89 -13.55
N TRP A 135 -10.73 18.83 -12.75
CA TRP A 135 -10.93 18.85 -11.29
C TRP A 135 -9.63 19.00 -10.51
N ARG A 136 -8.53 19.40 -11.17
CA ARG A 136 -7.25 19.52 -10.48
C ARG A 136 -7.37 20.48 -9.28
N PRO A 137 -6.76 20.15 -8.13
CA PRO A 137 -6.59 21.11 -7.05
C PRO A 137 -5.89 22.36 -7.60
N ARG A 138 -6.52 23.53 -7.43
CA ARG A 138 -5.96 24.81 -7.91
C ARG A 138 -5.12 25.51 -6.85
N GLN A 139 -5.21 25.07 -5.60
CA GLN A 139 -4.45 25.61 -4.50
C GLN A 139 -3.03 25.03 -4.51
N PRO A 140 -2.00 25.81 -4.15
CA PRO A 140 -0.65 25.29 -3.97
C PRO A 140 -0.68 24.18 -2.92
N PRO A 141 0.25 23.20 -2.98
CA PRO A 141 0.37 22.18 -1.95
C PRO A 141 0.57 22.87 -0.60
N TYR A 142 -0.48 22.90 0.21
CA TYR A 142 -0.47 23.46 1.55
C TYR A 142 -0.43 22.30 2.55
N MET A 143 -0.10 22.62 3.80
CA MET A 143 0.00 21.63 4.86
C MET A 143 -1.42 21.22 5.28
N ASP A 144 -1.90 20.09 4.76
CA ASP A 144 -3.24 19.57 5.05
C ASP A 144 -3.35 19.15 6.53
N THR A 145 -4.08 19.93 7.31
CA THR A 145 -4.34 19.64 8.74
C THR A 145 -5.13 18.34 8.90
N LYS A 146 -6.07 18.04 7.98
CA LYS A 146 -6.82 16.78 7.98
C LYS A 146 -5.95 15.57 7.65
N LEU A 147 -5.05 15.70 6.68
CA LEU A 147 -4.15 14.60 6.27
C LEU A 147 -3.13 14.29 7.37
N SER A 148 -2.65 15.32 8.06
CA SER A 148 -1.74 15.21 9.20
C SER A 148 -2.47 14.92 10.53
N LEU A 149 -3.80 14.76 10.49
CA LEU A 149 -4.67 14.53 11.65
C LEU A 149 -4.58 15.64 12.72
N ALA A 150 -4.16 16.84 12.31
CA ALA A 150 -3.98 18.00 13.18
C ALA A 150 -5.29 18.56 13.74
N ASP A 151 -6.41 18.39 13.04
CA ASP A 151 -7.74 18.86 13.48
C ASP A 151 -8.36 17.99 14.59
N ALA A 152 -7.86 16.76 14.76
CA ALA A 152 -8.37 15.77 15.73
C ALA A 152 -7.29 15.36 16.73
N ILE A 153 -6.36 16.27 17.04
CA ILE A 153 -5.27 16.02 17.98
C ILE A 153 -5.83 15.86 19.39
N HIS A 154 -5.49 14.74 20.02
CA HIS A 154 -5.65 14.60 21.45
C HIS A 154 -4.52 15.38 22.15
N PRO A 155 -4.79 16.20 23.18
CA PRO A 155 -3.78 17.09 23.79
C PRO A 155 -2.52 16.37 24.26
N ASP A 156 -2.64 15.10 24.66
CA ASP A 156 -1.50 14.26 25.05
C ASP A 156 -0.58 13.89 23.87
N GLU A 157 -1.09 13.84 22.62
CA GLU A 157 -0.29 13.57 21.41
C GLU A 157 0.55 14.80 21.02
N LEU A 158 0.06 16.02 21.25
CA LEU A 158 0.86 17.23 21.08
C LEU A 158 1.97 17.31 22.14
N GLY A 159 1.64 16.96 23.38
CA GLY A 159 2.61 16.85 24.47
C GLY A 159 3.61 15.70 24.32
N GLU A 160 3.41 14.75 23.40
CA GLU A 160 4.39 13.73 23.01
C GLU A 160 5.37 14.29 21.96
N GLU A 161 4.86 15.05 20.98
CA GLU A 161 5.69 15.69 19.95
C GLU A 161 6.58 16.82 20.49
N CYS A 162 6.14 17.51 21.55
CA CYS A 162 6.91 18.57 22.19
C CYS A 162 7.80 18.08 23.34
N ASP A 163 7.75 16.79 23.69
CA ASP A 163 8.60 16.25 24.76
C ASP A 163 10.01 15.96 24.23
N THR A 164 11.01 16.25 25.05
CA THR A 164 12.42 15.96 24.70
C THR A 164 12.74 14.51 25.04
N PHE A 165 13.78 13.94 24.42
CA PHE A 165 14.34 12.66 24.81
C PHE A 165 15.61 12.88 25.66
N PRO A 166 15.67 12.42 26.94
CA PRO A 166 14.67 11.65 27.69
C PRO A 166 13.48 12.47 28.21
N THR A 167 12.34 11.79 28.42
CA THR A 167 11.03 12.41 28.75
C THR A 167 11.08 13.28 30.00
N THR A 168 10.44 14.44 29.91
CA THR A 168 10.24 15.38 31.02
C THR A 168 8.92 15.16 31.77
N GLN A 169 8.08 14.25 31.28
CA GLN A 169 6.72 14.03 31.77
C GLN A 169 6.69 13.10 33.01
N PRO A 170 5.68 13.25 33.88
CA PRO A 170 5.51 12.38 35.04
C PRO A 170 5.25 10.93 34.62
N PRO A 171 5.67 9.95 35.45
CA PRO A 171 5.66 8.53 35.10
C PRO A 171 4.26 7.99 34.77
N ASN A 172 3.20 8.56 35.35
CA ASN A 172 1.82 8.17 35.08
C ASN A 172 1.40 8.44 33.63
N ILE A 173 1.85 9.56 33.03
CA ILE A 173 1.55 9.92 31.64
C ILE A 173 2.34 9.00 30.71
N VAL A 174 3.61 8.73 31.03
CA VAL A 174 4.46 7.79 30.28
C VAL A 174 3.82 6.40 30.22
N LYS A 175 3.24 5.92 31.34
CA LYS A 175 2.54 4.63 31.39
C LYS A 175 1.33 4.58 30.45
N ILE A 176 0.51 5.63 30.43
CA ILE A 176 -0.66 5.72 29.53
C ILE A 176 -0.23 5.72 28.06
N ARG A 177 0.81 6.49 27.71
CA ARG A 177 1.37 6.53 26.36
C ARG A 177 1.93 5.17 25.94
N TYR A 178 2.64 4.50 26.83
CA TYR A 178 3.16 3.16 26.61
C TYR A 178 2.05 2.12 26.38
N ASP A 179 1.00 2.11 27.20
CA ASP A 179 -0.13 1.18 27.04
C ASP A 179 -0.85 1.40 25.70
N ARG A 180 -1.00 2.66 25.27
CA ARG A 180 -1.54 3.02 23.96
C ARG A 180 -0.65 2.50 22.83
N LEU A 181 0.67 2.72 22.92
CA LEU A 181 1.63 2.21 21.94
C LEU A 181 1.56 0.69 21.84
N ARG A 182 1.52 0.01 22.99
CA ARG A 182 1.41 -1.45 23.08
C ARG A 182 0.14 -1.98 22.39
N SER A 183 -0.99 -1.28 22.53
CA SER A 183 -2.23 -1.66 21.84
C SER A 183 -2.15 -1.57 20.31
N VAL A 184 -1.45 -0.55 19.78
CA VAL A 184 -1.23 -0.40 18.33
C VAL A 184 -0.22 -1.42 17.85
N ALA A 185 0.90 -1.56 18.56
CA ALA A 185 1.92 -2.55 18.28
C ALA A 185 1.32 -3.96 18.23
N GLY A 186 0.42 -4.31 19.15
CA GLY A 186 -0.29 -5.60 19.15
C GLY A 186 -1.14 -5.83 17.89
N ARG A 187 -1.84 -4.79 17.39
CA ARG A 187 -2.58 -4.89 16.12
C ARG A 187 -1.66 -5.03 14.91
N VAL A 188 -0.58 -4.26 14.88
CA VAL A 188 0.43 -4.37 13.81
C VAL A 188 1.08 -5.75 13.83
N GLN A 189 1.45 -6.24 15.01
CA GLN A 189 2.01 -7.58 15.21
C GLN A 189 1.05 -8.67 14.74
N MET A 190 -0.25 -8.55 15.02
CA MET A 190 -1.26 -9.48 14.50
C MET A 190 -1.27 -9.49 12.96
N VAL A 191 -1.32 -8.31 12.32
CA VAL A 191 -1.35 -8.21 10.84
C VAL A 191 -0.05 -8.73 10.22
N VAL A 192 1.11 -8.41 10.80
CA VAL A 192 2.41 -8.90 10.34
C VAL A 192 2.53 -10.41 10.55
N GLY A 193 2.01 -10.94 11.67
CA GLY A 193 1.95 -12.37 11.95
C GLY A 193 1.08 -13.13 10.95
N ASP A 194 -0.11 -12.60 10.62
CA ASP A 194 -0.98 -13.16 9.58
C ASP A 194 -0.30 -13.16 8.20
N LEU A 195 0.40 -12.07 7.86
CA LEU A 195 1.15 -11.97 6.60
C LEU A 195 2.32 -12.97 6.56
N ALA A 196 3.06 -13.10 7.66
CA ALA A 196 4.14 -14.07 7.80
C ALA A 196 3.62 -15.50 7.65
N ALA A 197 2.52 -15.85 8.32
CA ALA A 197 1.89 -17.16 8.20
C ALA A 197 1.44 -17.46 6.76
N GLN A 198 0.88 -16.48 6.04
CA GLN A 198 0.54 -16.62 4.63
C GLN A 198 1.78 -16.83 3.75
N GLY A 199 2.85 -16.07 3.99
CA GLY A 199 4.12 -16.23 3.28
C GLY A 199 4.78 -17.58 3.53
N GLU A 200 4.75 -18.06 4.77
CA GLU A 200 5.27 -19.38 5.14
C GLU A 200 4.48 -20.51 4.50
N ARG A 201 3.15 -20.40 4.40
CA ARG A 201 2.31 -21.35 3.67
C ARG A 201 2.62 -21.35 2.17
N LEU A 202 2.94 -20.20 1.59
CA LEU A 202 3.38 -20.13 0.20
C LEU A 202 4.77 -20.77 0.02
N GLN A 203 5.67 -20.54 0.96
CA GLN A 203 7.01 -21.15 0.95
C GLN A 203 6.94 -22.67 1.19
N SER A 204 6.02 -23.15 2.02
CA SER A 204 5.86 -24.58 2.31
C SER A 204 5.43 -25.38 1.08
N LEU A 205 4.74 -24.76 0.12
CA LEU A 205 4.41 -25.38 -1.17
C LEU A 205 5.65 -25.81 -1.95
N LEU A 206 6.77 -25.08 -1.86
CA LEU A 206 7.99 -25.36 -2.62
C LEU A 206 9.10 -26.04 -1.81
N THR A 207 9.04 -26.00 -0.48
CA THR A 207 10.11 -26.48 0.41
C THR A 207 9.99 -27.96 0.79
N TRP A 208 9.09 -28.71 0.16
CA TRP A 208 8.87 -30.15 0.38
C TRP A 208 8.59 -30.55 1.85
N ARG A 209 8.22 -29.58 2.69
CA ARG A 209 7.95 -29.81 4.12
C ARG A 209 6.79 -30.79 4.31
N ASP A 210 5.78 -30.69 3.46
CA ASP A 210 4.73 -31.70 3.30
C ASP A 210 4.86 -32.35 1.90
N PRO A 211 5.50 -33.52 1.79
CA PRO A 211 5.82 -34.11 0.48
C PRO A 211 4.56 -34.42 -0.35
N ARG A 212 3.44 -34.75 0.31
CA ARG A 212 2.15 -34.98 -0.37
C ARG A 212 1.55 -33.68 -0.92
N ALA A 213 1.62 -32.60 -0.15
CA ALA A 213 1.06 -31.31 -0.55
C ALA A 213 1.88 -30.68 -1.68
N THR A 214 3.21 -30.67 -1.54
CA THR A 214 4.13 -30.20 -2.59
C THR A 214 3.98 -31.03 -3.86
N ALA A 215 3.88 -32.37 -3.78
CA ALA A 215 3.66 -33.21 -4.96
C ALA A 215 2.33 -32.90 -5.68
N LEU A 216 1.22 -32.75 -4.94
CA LEU A 216 -0.08 -32.35 -5.52
C LEU A 216 0.00 -30.97 -6.18
N PHE A 217 0.67 -30.01 -5.54
CA PHE A 217 0.87 -28.68 -6.09
C PHE A 217 1.73 -28.70 -7.37
N LEU A 218 2.84 -29.46 -7.38
CA LEU A 218 3.69 -29.58 -8.56
C LEU A 218 2.98 -30.29 -9.71
N MET A 219 2.22 -31.35 -9.45
CA MET A 219 1.38 -32.00 -10.46
C MET A 219 0.32 -31.06 -11.02
N PHE A 220 -0.34 -30.28 -10.16
CA PHE A 220 -1.28 -29.24 -10.58
C PHE A 220 -0.60 -28.18 -11.46
N CYS A 221 0.59 -27.71 -11.09
CA CYS A 221 1.39 -26.79 -11.89
C CYS A 221 1.80 -27.39 -13.24
N LEU A 222 2.19 -28.67 -13.30
CA LEU A 222 2.51 -29.38 -14.54
C LEU A 222 1.29 -29.49 -15.46
N ILE A 223 0.13 -29.87 -14.92
CA ILE A 223 -1.13 -29.94 -15.68
C ILE A 223 -1.49 -28.57 -16.22
N ILE A 224 -1.46 -27.51 -15.39
CA ILE A 224 -1.74 -26.15 -15.84
C ILE A 224 -0.75 -25.72 -16.91
N SER A 225 0.55 -25.98 -16.73
CA SER A 225 1.57 -25.64 -17.72
C SER A 225 1.30 -26.32 -19.07
N ALA A 226 1.00 -27.62 -19.07
CA ALA A 226 0.65 -28.36 -20.28
C ALA A 226 -0.62 -27.80 -20.95
N VAL A 227 -1.66 -27.48 -20.17
CA VAL A 227 -2.89 -26.86 -20.68
C VAL A 227 -2.58 -25.50 -21.30
N LEU A 228 -1.84 -24.62 -20.60
CA LEU A 228 -1.47 -23.28 -21.09
C LEU A 228 -0.55 -23.32 -22.32
N PHE A 229 0.27 -24.37 -22.45
CA PHE A 229 1.13 -24.56 -23.61
C PHE A 229 0.34 -24.99 -24.85
N VAL A 230 -0.63 -25.89 -24.69
CA VAL A 230 -1.42 -26.44 -25.81
C VAL A 230 -2.57 -25.50 -26.20
N THR A 231 -3.21 -24.86 -25.23
CA THR A 231 -4.34 -23.96 -25.50
C THR A 231 -3.87 -22.53 -25.74
N PRO A 232 -4.38 -21.86 -26.79
CA PRO A 232 -4.06 -20.45 -27.01
C PRO A 232 -4.57 -19.62 -25.81
N MET A 233 -3.73 -18.69 -25.34
CA MET A 233 -4.01 -17.84 -24.17
C MET A 233 -5.39 -17.14 -24.22
N ARG A 234 -5.93 -16.92 -25.42
CA ARG A 234 -7.28 -16.39 -25.64
C ARG A 234 -8.36 -17.31 -25.06
N ILE A 235 -8.31 -18.60 -25.34
CA ILE A 235 -9.32 -19.55 -24.85
C ILE A 235 -9.23 -19.67 -23.32
N VAL A 236 -8.01 -19.68 -22.77
CA VAL A 236 -7.78 -19.69 -21.32
C VAL A 236 -8.35 -18.44 -20.65
N ALA A 237 -8.11 -17.26 -21.23
CA ALA A 237 -8.63 -15.99 -20.70
C ALA A 237 -10.17 -15.93 -20.76
N LEU A 238 -10.78 -16.45 -21.84
CA LEU A 238 -12.24 -16.54 -21.94
C LEU A 238 -12.80 -17.50 -20.89
N LEU A 239 -12.31 -18.74 -20.85
CA LEU A 239 -12.81 -19.75 -19.90
C LEU A 239 -12.65 -19.30 -18.45
N SER A 240 -11.51 -18.72 -18.10
CA SER A 240 -11.27 -18.20 -16.75
C SER A 240 -12.18 -17.01 -16.43
N GLY A 241 -12.36 -16.06 -17.37
CA GLY A 241 -13.27 -14.93 -17.21
C GLY A 241 -14.74 -15.35 -17.06
N PHE A 242 -15.24 -16.25 -17.92
CA PHE A 242 -16.60 -16.81 -17.80
C PHE A 242 -16.78 -17.61 -16.51
N TYR A 243 -15.76 -18.36 -16.07
CA TYR A 243 -15.81 -19.07 -14.80
C TYR A 243 -15.88 -18.12 -13.61
N MET A 244 -15.07 -17.06 -13.59
CA MET A 244 -15.11 -16.04 -12.54
C MET A 244 -16.43 -15.26 -12.54
N LEU A 245 -17.01 -15.00 -13.71
CA LEU A 245 -18.28 -14.29 -13.87
C LEU A 245 -19.51 -15.21 -13.84
N ARG A 246 -19.35 -16.50 -13.54
CA ARG A 246 -20.44 -17.50 -13.48
C ARG A 246 -21.56 -17.06 -12.55
N HIS A 247 -22.79 -17.36 -12.95
CA HIS A 247 -24.03 -17.07 -12.22
C HIS A 247 -23.95 -17.56 -10.76
N PRO A 248 -24.40 -16.75 -9.78
CA PRO A 248 -24.28 -17.07 -8.35
C PRO A 248 -24.97 -18.38 -7.96
N SER A 249 -26.11 -18.75 -8.57
CA SER A 249 -26.78 -20.03 -8.31
C SER A 249 -25.94 -21.27 -8.66
N LEU A 250 -24.91 -21.09 -9.48
CA LEU A 250 -24.00 -22.16 -9.85
C LEU A 250 -22.70 -22.14 -9.00
N ARG A 251 -22.53 -21.17 -8.10
CA ARG A 251 -21.47 -21.17 -7.10
C ARG A 251 -21.95 -21.93 -5.89
N GLN A 252 -21.23 -22.99 -5.53
CA GLN A 252 -21.41 -23.60 -4.22
C GLN A 252 -20.80 -22.65 -3.17
N GLU A 253 -21.50 -22.42 -2.05
CA GLU A 253 -21.00 -21.60 -0.92
C GLU A 253 -19.87 -22.28 -0.13
N LEU A 254 -19.45 -23.47 -0.56
CA LEU A 254 -18.38 -24.23 0.06
C LEU A 254 -17.01 -23.62 -0.30
N PRO A 255 -16.09 -23.47 0.68
CA PRO A 255 -14.74 -23.02 0.40
C PRO A 255 -14.08 -23.95 -0.63
N SER A 256 -13.41 -23.36 -1.63
CA SER A 256 -12.81 -24.13 -2.73
C SER A 256 -11.79 -25.15 -2.21
N ALA A 257 -11.64 -26.27 -2.91
CA ALA A 257 -10.66 -27.31 -2.55
C ALA A 257 -9.24 -26.73 -2.41
N PHE A 258 -8.88 -25.76 -3.27
CA PHE A 258 -7.62 -25.03 -3.18
C PHE A 258 -7.51 -24.19 -1.91
N PHE A 259 -8.57 -23.47 -1.53
CA PHE A 259 -8.59 -22.68 -0.30
C PHE A 259 -8.48 -23.57 0.95
N ASN A 260 -9.18 -24.70 0.97
CA ASN A 260 -9.08 -25.69 2.04
C ASN A 260 -7.69 -26.33 2.12
N PHE A 261 -7.10 -26.66 0.97
CA PHE A 261 -5.73 -27.15 0.88
C PHE A 261 -4.73 -26.12 1.42
N PHE A 262 -4.83 -24.86 0.97
CA PHE A 262 -3.93 -23.79 1.39
C PHE A 262 -4.04 -23.48 2.88
N ARG A 263 -5.26 -23.49 3.46
CA ARG A 263 -5.47 -23.28 4.89
C ARG A 263 -4.93 -24.42 5.76
N ARG A 264 -4.81 -25.63 5.21
CA ARG A 264 -4.26 -26.81 5.89
C ARG A 264 -2.73 -26.91 5.79
N LEU A 265 -2.09 -26.05 5.01
CA LEU A 265 -0.63 -26.01 4.94
C LEU A 265 -0.03 -25.51 6.27
N PRO A 266 1.08 -26.10 6.72
CA PRO A 266 1.74 -25.74 7.95
C PRO A 266 2.26 -24.30 7.87
N SER A 267 1.96 -23.51 8.89
CA SER A 267 2.63 -22.24 9.18
C SER A 267 3.53 -22.44 10.39
N LYS A 268 4.67 -21.73 10.45
CA LYS A 268 5.59 -21.82 11.60
C LYS A 268 5.04 -21.10 12.83
N SER A 269 3.95 -20.35 12.68
CA SER A 269 3.12 -19.84 13.79
C SER A 269 2.82 -20.92 14.84
N ASP A 270 2.55 -22.15 14.39
CA ASP A 270 2.14 -23.26 15.27
C ASP A 270 3.34 -23.87 16.04
N SER A 271 4.56 -23.44 15.70
CA SER A 271 5.82 -23.79 16.36
C SER A 271 6.41 -22.67 17.21
N LEU A 272 5.73 -21.52 17.29
CA LEU A 272 6.09 -20.42 18.20
C LEU A 272 5.42 -20.67 19.56
N LEU A 273 6.19 -20.50 20.64
CA LEU A 273 5.74 -20.53 22.04
C LEU A 273 4.95 -19.27 22.41
#